data_AF-A0A7Z9G1L3-F1
#
_entry.id   AF-A0A7Z9G1L3-F1
#
_cell.length_a   1.000
_cell.length_b   1.000
_cell.length_c   1.000
_cell.angle_alpha   90.00
_cell.angle_beta   90.00
_cell.angle_gamma   90.00
#
_symmetry.space_group_name_H-M   'P 1'
#
loop_
_entity.id
_entity.type
_entity.pdbx_description
1 polymer ?
#
loop_
_entity_poly.entity_id
_entity_poly.type
_entity_poly.pdbx_seq_one_letter_code
_entity_poly.pdbx_strand_id
1 'polypeptide(L)'
;FENNYSVVAPILEEFDVPATFYITTDFIESNRPSWIDMIEYAVETRRKFQLGLPSIGISGKYETEQEIFFLLDEIRRLVKNNTKLDPYEVANEVWTQLRVKDFVPDPELDQKMNWDQVRKLSQDKLFTIGGHSHTHQILEYLPQPELENEISVSMEKLEEQLDYLVKHYSYPEGLENCYSDRVINVLKQHGIVCAPSAIHGTNRVGDNLFHLKRIMVV
;
A
#
# COMPACT_ATOMS: atom_id res chain seq x y z
N PHE A 1 5.21 -1.89 -7.12
CA PHE A 1 6.04 -3.03 -7.57
C PHE A 1 6.66 -2.70 -8.92
N GLU A 2 7.86 -3.21 -9.19
CA GLU A 2 8.67 -2.94 -10.39
C GLU A 2 7.98 -3.47 -11.66
N ASN A 3 7.33 -4.63 -11.56
CA ASN A 3 6.56 -5.25 -12.65
C ASN A 3 5.45 -4.35 -13.24
N ASN A 4 5.00 -3.31 -12.52
CA ASN A 4 4.09 -2.31 -13.06
C ASN A 4 4.74 -1.52 -14.21
N TYR A 5 6.05 -1.29 -14.13
CA TYR A 5 6.83 -0.66 -15.18
C TYR A 5 7.29 -1.65 -16.25
N SER A 6 7.89 -2.79 -15.87
CA SER A 6 8.54 -3.68 -16.84
C SER A 6 7.56 -4.61 -17.59
N VAL A 7 6.39 -4.88 -17.01
CA VAL A 7 5.39 -5.81 -17.58
C VAL A 7 4.08 -5.08 -17.91
N VAL A 8 3.48 -4.39 -16.94
CA VAL A 8 2.13 -3.83 -17.09
C VAL A 8 2.12 -2.64 -18.05
N ALA A 9 3.03 -1.67 -17.89
CA ALA A 9 3.06 -0.48 -18.74
C ALA A 9 3.23 -0.80 -20.25
N PRO A 10 4.15 -1.67 -20.70
CA PRO A 10 4.25 -2.03 -22.11
C PRO A 10 2.98 -2.67 -22.68
N ILE A 11 2.27 -3.48 -21.89
CA ILE A 11 0.99 -4.07 -22.30
C ILE A 11 -0.05 -2.97 -22.47
N LEU A 12 -0.15 -2.05 -21.51
CA LEU A 12 -1.11 -0.93 -21.60
C LEU A 12 -0.83 -0.01 -22.79
N GLU A 13 0.45 0.25 -23.08
CA GLU A 13 0.89 0.99 -24.29
C GLU A 13 0.48 0.28 -25.58
N GLU A 14 0.68 -1.04 -25.67
CA GLU A 14 0.29 -1.83 -26.85
C GLU A 14 -1.21 -1.71 -27.17
N PHE A 15 -2.04 -1.62 -26.12
CA PHE A 15 -3.50 -1.53 -26.25
C PHE A 15 -4.06 -0.09 -26.16
N ASP A 16 -3.22 0.95 -26.10
CA ASP A 16 -3.62 2.37 -25.93
C ASP A 16 -4.55 2.59 -24.72
N VAL A 17 -4.30 1.85 -23.63
CA VAL A 17 -5.12 1.90 -22.41
C VAL A 17 -4.49 2.86 -21.40
N PRO A 18 -5.16 3.96 -21.03
CA PRO A 18 -4.63 4.86 -20.02
C PRO A 18 -4.72 4.24 -18.62
N ALA A 19 -3.76 4.57 -17.77
CA ALA A 19 -3.70 4.08 -16.40
C ALA A 19 -3.13 5.10 -15.42
N THR A 20 -3.47 4.92 -14.14
CA THR A 20 -2.90 5.70 -13.04
C THR A 20 -2.08 4.80 -12.13
N PHE A 21 -0.83 5.17 -11.89
CA PHE A 21 0.06 4.49 -10.95
C PHE A 21 0.15 5.29 -9.65
N TYR A 22 -0.30 4.70 -8.55
CA TYR A 22 -0.25 5.31 -7.22
C TYR A 22 1.04 4.89 -6.50
N ILE A 23 1.83 5.87 -6.07
CA ILE A 23 3.19 5.67 -5.60
C ILE A 23 3.28 5.92 -4.10
N THR A 24 3.75 4.90 -3.36
CA THR A 24 4.24 5.05 -2.00
C THR A 24 5.71 5.42 -2.05
N THR A 25 6.07 6.64 -1.65
CA THR A 25 7.40 7.19 -1.97
C THR A 25 8.54 6.53 -1.22
N ASP A 26 8.36 6.13 0.04
CA ASP A 26 9.39 5.40 0.80
C ASP A 26 9.67 4.01 0.20
N PHE A 27 8.67 3.37 -0.40
CA PHE A 27 8.87 2.08 -1.07
C PHE A 27 9.77 2.21 -2.31
N ILE A 28 9.69 3.35 -3.02
CA ILE A 28 10.57 3.66 -4.16
C ILE A 28 12.00 3.93 -3.70
N GLU A 29 12.17 4.59 -2.55
CA GLU A 29 13.49 4.99 -2.02
C GLU A 29 14.23 3.86 -1.31
N SER A 30 13.52 3.13 -0.46
CA SER A 30 14.11 2.10 0.41
C SER A 30 14.02 0.70 -0.17
N ASN A 31 13.17 0.48 -1.19
CA ASN A 31 12.81 -0.85 -1.70
C ASN A 31 12.36 -1.81 -0.57
N ARG A 32 11.78 -1.27 0.51
CA ARG A 32 11.39 -2.08 1.68
C ARG A 32 10.10 -2.87 1.42
N PRO A 33 9.94 -4.04 2.09
CA PRO A 33 8.68 -4.78 2.07
C PRO A 33 7.56 -4.02 2.79
N SER A 34 6.32 -4.29 2.39
CA SER A 34 5.15 -3.93 3.20
C SER A 34 5.09 -4.79 4.47
N TRP A 35 4.32 -4.39 5.48
CA TRP A 35 4.09 -5.22 6.66
C TRP A 35 3.45 -6.58 6.32
N ILE A 36 2.69 -6.66 5.22
CA ILE A 36 2.10 -7.91 4.73
C ILE A 36 3.21 -8.81 4.17
N ASP A 37 4.02 -8.28 3.26
CA ASP A 37 5.17 -8.97 2.65
C ASP A 37 6.10 -9.51 3.76
N MET A 38 6.31 -8.72 4.82
CA MET A 38 7.06 -9.14 6.00
C MET A 38 6.44 -10.38 6.65
N ILE A 39 5.16 -10.35 6.99
CA ILE A 39 4.50 -11.47 7.69
C ILE A 39 4.45 -12.72 6.80
N GLU A 40 4.10 -12.56 5.52
CA GLU A 40 4.08 -13.64 4.53
C GLU A 40 5.44 -14.32 4.43
N TYR A 41 6.50 -13.54 4.19
CA TYR A 41 7.86 -14.07 4.12
C TYR A 41 8.25 -14.83 5.41
N ALA A 42 7.87 -14.31 6.57
CA ALA A 42 8.19 -14.94 7.85
C ALA A 42 7.53 -16.32 8.02
N VAL A 43 6.27 -16.47 7.58
CA VAL A 43 5.51 -17.72 7.75
C VAL A 43 5.75 -18.71 6.61
N GLU A 44 5.89 -18.26 5.36
CA GLU A 44 6.06 -19.10 4.18
C GLU A 44 7.46 -19.73 4.11
N THR A 45 8.47 -19.04 4.66
CA THR A 45 9.82 -19.61 4.82
C THR A 45 9.91 -20.66 5.93
N ARG A 46 8.79 -21.10 6.51
CA ARG A 46 8.72 -22.09 7.59
C ARG A 46 7.69 -23.17 7.25
N ARG A 47 8.10 -24.43 7.38
CA ARG A 47 7.18 -25.57 7.18
C ARG A 47 6.19 -25.76 8.33
N LYS A 48 6.63 -25.49 9.58
CA LYS A 48 5.84 -25.62 10.81
C LYS A 48 6.33 -24.60 11.82
N PHE A 49 5.44 -23.93 12.54
CA PHE A 49 5.82 -22.98 13.57
C PHE A 49 4.74 -22.81 14.64
N GLN A 50 5.13 -22.20 15.75
CA GLN A 50 4.22 -21.72 16.80
C GLN A 50 4.33 -20.20 16.84
N LEU A 51 3.18 -19.55 16.96
CA LEU A 51 3.09 -18.10 17.00
C LEU A 51 2.11 -17.69 18.10
N GLY A 52 2.45 -16.68 18.87
CA GLY A 52 1.54 -16.05 19.84
C GLY A 52 1.64 -14.55 19.74
N LEU A 53 0.61 -13.88 19.23
CA LEU A 53 0.51 -12.43 19.08
C LEU A 53 -0.57 -11.90 20.04
N PRO A 54 -0.24 -11.58 21.30
CA PRO A 54 -1.22 -11.14 22.30
C PRO A 54 -1.90 -9.82 21.92
N SER A 55 -1.19 -8.96 21.18
CA SER A 55 -1.67 -7.67 20.65
C SER A 55 -2.93 -7.81 19.80
N ILE A 56 -3.10 -8.95 19.11
CA ILE A 56 -4.26 -9.29 18.28
C ILE A 56 -4.98 -10.57 18.74
N GLY A 57 -4.63 -11.13 19.90
CA GLY A 57 -5.31 -12.31 20.44
C GLY A 57 -5.11 -13.60 19.65
N ILE A 58 -4.03 -13.71 18.86
CA ILE A 58 -3.70 -14.93 18.12
C ILE A 58 -2.73 -15.78 18.93
N SER A 59 -2.99 -17.09 19.02
CA SER A 59 -2.03 -18.05 19.54
C SER A 59 -2.32 -19.43 18.98
N GLY A 60 -1.31 -20.09 18.42
CA GLY A 60 -1.51 -21.36 17.76
C GLY A 60 -0.24 -22.03 17.27
N LYS A 61 -0.41 -23.28 16.83
CA LYS A 61 0.57 -24.04 16.05
C LYS A 61 0.04 -24.17 14.64
N TYR A 62 0.91 -23.96 13.66
CA TYR A 62 0.56 -23.93 12.24
C TYR A 62 1.50 -24.89 11.51
N GLU A 63 0.93 -25.88 10.84
CA GLU A 63 1.67 -27.00 10.24
C GLU A 63 1.30 -27.28 8.78
N THR A 64 0.23 -26.67 8.28
CA THR A 64 -0.29 -26.86 6.92
C THR A 64 -0.46 -25.52 6.19
N GLU A 65 -0.41 -25.56 4.86
CA GLU A 65 -0.64 -24.37 4.01
C GLU A 65 -2.02 -23.75 4.26
N GLN A 66 -3.05 -24.58 4.50
CA GLN A 66 -4.39 -24.10 4.80
C GLN A 66 -4.46 -23.35 6.15
N GLU A 67 -3.77 -23.83 7.18
CA GLU A 67 -3.68 -23.13 8.47
C GLU A 67 -2.92 -21.81 8.34
N ILE A 68 -1.85 -21.78 7.54
CA ILE A 68 -1.08 -20.56 7.26
C ILE A 68 -1.95 -19.54 6.51
N PHE A 69 -2.70 -20.00 5.50
CA PHE A 69 -3.63 -19.15 4.75
C PHE A 69 -4.67 -18.50 5.69
N PHE A 70 -5.33 -19.29 6.55
CA PHE A 70 -6.30 -18.76 7.51
C PHE A 70 -5.66 -17.84 8.56
N LEU A 71 -4.43 -18.14 8.99
CA LEU A 71 -3.68 -17.26 9.88
C LEU A 71 -3.42 -15.90 9.24
N LEU A 72 -2.93 -15.87 8.00
CA LEU A 72 -2.62 -14.64 7.27
C LEU A 72 -3.87 -13.80 7.05
N ASP A 73 -4.98 -14.42 6.64
CA ASP A 73 -6.26 -13.72 6.48
C ASP A 73 -6.74 -13.11 7.81
N GLU A 74 -6.65 -13.87 8.91
CA GLU A 74 -7.09 -13.39 10.22
C GLU A 74 -6.18 -12.27 10.76
N ILE A 75 -4.86 -12.37 10.61
CA ILE A 75 -3.92 -11.29 10.94
C ILE A 75 -4.29 -10.03 10.15
N ARG A 76 -4.46 -10.14 8.83
CA ARG A 76 -4.81 -8.98 7.99
C ARG A 76 -6.13 -8.36 8.44
N ARG A 77 -7.14 -9.17 8.70
CA ARG A 77 -8.45 -8.71 9.17
C ARG A 77 -8.35 -7.99 10.51
N LEU A 78 -7.60 -8.52 11.49
CA LEU A 78 -7.48 -7.93 12.82
C LEU A 78 -6.66 -6.64 12.80
N VAL A 79 -5.53 -6.62 12.09
CA VAL A 79 -4.65 -5.45 11.99
C VAL A 79 -5.33 -4.33 11.22
N LYS A 80 -5.90 -4.60 10.04
CA LYS A 80 -6.57 -3.58 9.22
C LYS A 80 -7.81 -2.98 9.88
N ASN A 81 -8.41 -3.65 10.87
CA ASN A 81 -9.60 -3.16 11.58
C ASN A 81 -9.33 -2.65 13.00
N ASN A 82 -8.06 -2.46 13.39
CA ASN A 82 -7.71 -1.99 14.72
C ASN A 82 -6.81 -0.75 14.66
N THR A 83 -7.43 0.41 14.92
CA THR A 83 -6.78 1.73 14.86
C THR A 83 -5.68 1.94 15.90
N LYS A 84 -5.57 1.06 16.90
CA LYS A 84 -4.59 1.16 17.98
C LYS A 84 -3.31 0.37 17.72
N LEU A 85 -3.24 -0.34 16.60
CA LEU A 85 -2.08 -1.15 16.24
C LEU A 85 -1.29 -0.45 15.15
N ASP A 86 0.03 -0.49 15.29
CA ASP A 86 0.92 -0.30 14.16
C ASP A 86 1.10 -1.66 13.44
N PRO A 87 0.72 -1.78 12.15
CA PRO A 87 0.92 -3.00 11.39
C PRO A 87 2.37 -3.48 11.36
N TYR A 88 3.34 -2.56 11.37
CA TYR A 88 4.76 -2.91 11.36
C TYR A 88 5.24 -3.41 12.72
N GLU A 89 4.67 -2.97 13.83
CA GLU A 89 4.95 -3.57 15.16
C GLU A 89 4.52 -5.03 15.21
N VAL A 90 3.33 -5.34 14.67
CA VAL A 90 2.84 -6.73 14.56
C VAL A 90 3.75 -7.56 13.65
N ALA A 91 4.16 -7.02 12.50
CA ALA A 91 5.09 -7.70 11.60
C ALA A 91 6.45 -7.99 12.28
N ASN A 92 6.99 -7.02 13.01
CA ASN A 92 8.23 -7.18 13.77
C ASN A 92 8.11 -8.22 14.90
N GLU A 93 6.94 -8.30 15.56
CA GLU A 93 6.66 -9.33 16.57
C GLU A 93 6.69 -10.74 15.93
N VAL A 94 6.06 -10.92 14.77
CA VAL A 94 6.10 -12.18 13.99
C VAL A 94 7.54 -12.53 13.62
N TRP A 95 8.30 -11.59 13.08
CA TRP A 95 9.69 -11.80 12.69
C TRP A 95 10.57 -12.24 13.86
N THR A 96 10.41 -11.58 15.00
CA THR A 96 11.15 -11.89 16.23
C THR A 96 10.86 -13.32 16.69
N GLN A 97 9.59 -13.72 16.74
CA GLN A 97 9.21 -15.07 17.16
C GLN A 97 9.67 -16.15 16.19
N LEU A 98 9.58 -15.88 14.88
CA LEU A 98 9.99 -16.82 13.83
C LEU A 98 11.48 -16.74 13.48
N ARG A 99 12.24 -15.88 14.20
CA ARG A 99 13.69 -15.70 14.06
C ARG A 99 14.11 -15.34 12.63
N VAL A 100 13.32 -14.51 11.96
CA VAL A 100 13.69 -13.93 10.67
C VAL A 100 14.82 -12.94 10.90
N LYS A 101 15.91 -13.07 10.15
CA LYS A 101 17.08 -12.17 10.25
C LYS A 101 17.04 -11.09 9.18
N ASP A 102 16.82 -11.51 7.95
CA ASP A 102 16.87 -10.68 6.76
C ASP A 102 15.70 -11.02 5.84
N PHE A 103 15.19 -9.99 5.15
CA PHE A 103 14.29 -10.15 4.03
C PHE A 103 15.10 -10.35 2.75
N VAL A 104 14.87 -11.46 2.07
CA VAL A 104 15.44 -11.71 0.75
C VAL A 104 14.30 -11.52 -0.24
N PRO A 105 14.19 -10.34 -0.88
CA PRO A 105 13.11 -10.08 -1.83
C PRO A 105 13.21 -11.05 -3.00
N ASP A 106 12.07 -11.57 -3.43
CA ASP A 106 11.95 -12.13 -4.76
C ASP A 106 12.15 -11.00 -5.79
N PRO A 107 13.17 -11.08 -6.67
CA PRO A 107 13.45 -10.01 -7.63
C PRO A 107 12.29 -9.71 -8.60
N GLU A 108 11.44 -10.69 -8.88
CA GLU A 108 10.32 -10.55 -9.81
C GLU A 108 9.04 -10.07 -9.12
N LEU A 109 8.82 -10.49 -7.86
CA LEU A 109 7.56 -10.22 -7.15
C LEU A 109 7.65 -9.06 -6.15
N ASP A 110 8.80 -8.90 -5.48
CA ASP A 110 8.91 -7.97 -4.34
C ASP A 110 9.55 -6.65 -4.69
N GLN A 111 10.32 -6.60 -5.79
CA GLN A 111 11.04 -5.41 -6.21
C GLN A 111 10.06 -4.24 -6.41
N LYS A 112 10.42 -3.07 -5.88
CA LYS A 112 9.69 -1.82 -6.09
C LYS A 112 10.32 -1.07 -7.26
N MET A 113 9.52 -0.23 -7.93
CA MET A 113 10.06 0.67 -8.94
C MET A 113 11.09 1.60 -8.30
N ASN A 114 12.03 2.12 -9.08
CA ASN A 114 12.88 3.24 -8.69
C ASN A 114 12.41 4.56 -9.32
N TRP A 115 12.99 5.69 -8.91
CA TRP A 115 12.62 7.01 -9.40
C TRP A 115 12.87 7.21 -10.91
N ASP A 116 13.88 6.57 -11.51
CA ASP A 116 14.07 6.63 -12.96
C ASP A 116 12.91 5.99 -13.71
N GLN A 117 12.38 4.87 -13.21
CA GLN A 117 11.23 4.18 -13.79
C GLN A 117 9.95 5.00 -13.61
N VAL A 118 9.73 5.58 -12.43
CA VAL A 118 8.57 6.47 -12.16
C VAL A 118 8.60 7.69 -13.09
N ARG A 119 9.77 8.31 -13.30
CA ARG A 119 9.94 9.41 -14.27
C ARG A 119 9.61 8.98 -15.70
N LYS A 120 10.07 7.81 -16.13
CA LYS A 120 9.76 7.30 -17.48
C LYS A 120 8.26 7.08 -17.66
N LEU A 121 7.58 6.49 -16.67
CA LEU A 121 6.11 6.37 -16.70
C LEU A 121 5.43 7.73 -16.84
N SER A 122 5.89 8.74 -16.10
CA SER A 122 5.28 10.08 -16.15
C SER A 122 5.47 10.83 -17.47
N GLN A 123 6.42 10.40 -18.31
CA GLN A 123 6.65 11.00 -19.62
C GLN A 123 5.68 10.46 -20.69
N ASP A 124 5.03 9.33 -20.42
CA ASP A 124 4.00 8.80 -21.31
C ASP A 124 2.66 9.50 -21.09
N LYS A 125 2.02 9.91 -22.19
CA LYS A 125 0.71 10.58 -22.18
C LYS A 125 -0.45 9.68 -21.72
N LEU A 126 -0.28 8.36 -21.76
CA LEU A 126 -1.27 7.37 -21.32
C LEU A 126 -1.28 7.24 -19.79
N PHE A 127 -0.19 7.61 -19.13
CA PHE A 127 -0.01 7.32 -17.72
C PHE A 127 -0.10 8.56 -16.86
N THR A 128 -0.73 8.39 -15.70
CA THR A 128 -0.82 9.42 -14.66
C THR A 128 -0.15 8.89 -13.39
N ILE A 129 0.66 9.72 -12.75
CA ILE A 129 1.22 9.40 -11.43
C ILE A 129 0.38 10.05 -10.34
N GLY A 130 0.06 9.28 -9.30
CA GLY A 130 -0.65 9.72 -8.11
C GLY A 130 0.06 9.34 -6.81
N GLY A 131 -0.30 9.97 -5.70
CA GLY A 131 0.23 9.67 -4.38
C GLY A 131 -0.43 8.48 -3.69
N HIS A 132 0.33 7.76 -2.87
CA HIS A 132 -0.13 6.65 -2.04
C HIS A 132 0.53 6.63 -0.66
N SER A 133 0.60 7.81 -0.04
CA SER A 133 1.33 8.10 1.20
C SER A 133 2.84 7.90 1.10
N HIS A 134 3.57 8.29 2.15
CA HIS A 134 5.01 8.13 2.17
C HIS A 134 5.37 6.69 2.55
N THR A 135 4.82 6.16 3.64
CA THR A 135 5.22 4.85 4.21
C THR A 135 4.14 3.76 4.15
N HIS A 136 3.05 4.00 3.41
CA HIS A 136 1.88 3.11 3.28
C HIS A 136 1.16 2.86 4.62
N GLN A 137 1.16 3.85 5.52
CA GLN A 137 0.38 3.80 6.75
C GLN A 137 -1.11 4.06 6.49
N ILE A 138 -1.98 3.46 7.30
CA ILE A 138 -3.42 3.72 7.22
C ILE A 138 -3.68 5.14 7.74
N LEU A 139 -3.95 6.08 6.82
CA LEU A 139 -4.02 7.51 7.10
C LEU A 139 -5.00 7.88 8.22
N GLU A 140 -6.15 7.20 8.30
CA GLU A 140 -7.15 7.44 9.35
C GLU A 140 -6.66 7.06 10.75
N TYR A 141 -5.63 6.23 10.89
CA TYR A 141 -5.12 5.76 12.18
C TYR A 141 -4.05 6.68 12.76
N LEU A 142 -3.54 7.59 11.94
CA LEU A 142 -2.50 8.51 12.33
C LEU A 142 -3.05 9.70 13.12
N PRO A 143 -2.34 10.14 14.18
CA PRO A 143 -2.51 11.46 14.77
C PRO A 143 -2.39 12.57 13.71
N GLN A 144 -3.06 13.70 13.93
CA GLN A 144 -3.10 14.80 12.94
C GLN A 144 -1.72 15.22 12.40
N PRO A 145 -0.68 15.44 13.22
CA PRO A 145 0.64 15.83 12.71
C PRO A 145 1.29 14.76 11.83
N GLU A 146 1.08 13.49 12.14
CA GLU A 146 1.62 12.36 11.38
C GLU A 146 0.87 12.15 10.06
N LEU A 147 -0.45 12.33 10.07
CA LEU A 147 -1.28 12.35 8.85
C LEU A 147 -0.83 13.45 7.88
N GLU A 148 -0.65 14.68 8.39
CA GLU A 148 -0.16 15.80 7.60
C GLU A 148 1.21 15.50 7.02
N ASN A 149 2.14 14.99 7.84
CA ASN A 149 3.48 14.64 7.41
C ASN A 149 3.50 13.51 6.35
N GLU A 150 2.71 12.45 6.51
CA GLU A 150 2.62 11.35 5.53
C GLU A 150 2.17 11.84 4.16
N ILE A 151 1.19 12.74 4.12
CA ILE A 151 0.70 13.33 2.87
C ILE A 151 1.73 14.31 2.32
N SER A 152 2.19 15.29 3.11
CA SER A 152 3.09 16.36 2.65
C SER A 152 4.39 15.80 2.09
N VAL A 153 5.06 14.89 2.81
CA VAL A 153 6.33 14.29 2.37
C VAL A 153 6.15 13.48 1.08
N SER A 154 5.04 12.75 0.96
CA SER A 154 4.77 11.99 -0.28
C SER A 154 4.57 12.91 -1.48
N MET A 155 3.87 14.03 -1.29
CA MET A 155 3.60 15.01 -2.33
C MET A 155 4.87 15.76 -2.73
N GLU A 156 5.63 16.28 -1.76
CA GLU A 156 6.89 16.99 -2.00
C GLU A 156 7.89 16.13 -2.79
N LYS A 157 8.05 14.85 -2.41
CA LYS A 157 8.92 13.91 -3.13
C LYS A 157 8.42 13.65 -4.55
N LEU A 158 7.12 13.45 -4.75
CA LEU A 158 6.60 13.23 -6.11
C LEU A 158 6.80 14.46 -6.98
N GLU A 159 6.47 15.65 -6.47
CA GLU A 159 6.58 16.90 -7.22
C GLU A 159 8.04 17.23 -7.55
N GLU A 160 8.98 16.98 -6.64
CA GLU A 160 10.42 17.11 -6.88
C GLU A 160 10.89 16.18 -8.00
N GLN A 161 10.43 14.92 -8.01
CA GLN A 161 10.91 13.90 -8.95
C GLN A 161 10.25 14.00 -10.34
N LEU A 162 9.08 14.64 -10.42
CA LEU A 162 8.23 14.69 -11.61
C LEU A 162 8.19 16.07 -12.29
N ASP A 163 8.58 17.13 -11.58
CA ASP A 163 8.50 18.53 -12.05
C ASP A 163 7.07 18.99 -12.41
N TYR A 164 6.06 18.42 -11.74
CA TYR A 164 4.67 18.88 -11.82
C TYR A 164 3.88 18.55 -10.55
N LEU A 165 2.79 19.30 -10.33
CA LEU A 165 1.88 19.10 -9.20
C LEU A 165 1.04 17.82 -9.36
N VAL A 166 1.12 16.92 -8.40
CA VAL A 166 0.31 15.70 -8.37
C VAL A 166 -1.12 16.05 -7.96
N LYS A 167 -2.11 15.54 -8.70
CA LYS A 167 -3.54 15.84 -8.46
C LYS A 167 -4.34 14.63 -8.00
N HIS A 168 -3.78 13.43 -8.15
CA HIS A 168 -4.45 12.17 -7.88
C HIS A 168 -3.82 11.50 -6.68
N TYR A 169 -4.64 10.88 -5.85
CA TYR A 169 -4.17 10.15 -4.68
C TYR A 169 -4.92 8.82 -4.57
N SER A 170 -4.44 7.85 -3.80
CA SER A 170 -5.18 6.65 -3.41
C SER A 170 -4.93 6.39 -1.93
N TYR A 171 -5.96 6.04 -1.18
CA TYR A 171 -5.83 5.75 0.25
C TYR A 171 -5.12 4.40 0.47
N PRO A 172 -4.05 4.31 1.28
CA PRO A 172 -3.48 3.04 1.71
C PRO A 172 -4.55 2.13 2.31
N GLU A 173 -4.59 0.86 1.88
CA GLU A 173 -5.62 -0.15 2.15
C GLU A 173 -7.03 0.18 1.61
N GLY A 174 -7.47 1.44 1.70
CA GLY A 174 -8.64 1.98 1.02
C GLY A 174 -9.99 1.44 1.48
N LEU A 175 -10.07 0.74 2.61
CA LEU A 175 -11.33 0.28 3.20
C LEU A 175 -12.10 1.44 3.86
N GLU A 176 -13.36 1.22 4.23
CA GLU A 176 -14.23 2.27 4.83
C GLU A 176 -13.64 2.94 6.07
N ASN A 177 -12.84 2.20 6.84
CA ASN A 177 -12.17 2.67 8.05
C ASN A 177 -10.76 3.24 7.79
N CYS A 178 -10.28 3.26 6.55
CA CYS A 178 -8.93 3.71 6.21
C CYS A 178 -8.87 5.21 5.85
N TYR A 179 -10.02 5.87 5.69
CA TYR A 179 -10.10 7.28 5.37
C TYR A 179 -11.37 7.92 5.96
N SER A 180 -11.36 9.23 6.12
CA SER A 180 -12.49 10.02 6.60
C SER A 180 -12.46 11.44 6.02
N ASP A 181 -13.44 12.27 6.37
CA ASP A 181 -13.42 13.70 6.05
C ASP A 181 -12.15 14.40 6.57
N ARG A 182 -11.57 13.91 7.68
CA ARG A 182 -10.29 14.43 8.21
C ARG A 182 -9.17 14.24 7.18
N VAL A 183 -9.01 13.02 6.67
CA VAL A 183 -8.03 12.68 5.64
C VAL A 183 -8.31 13.44 4.33
N ILE A 184 -9.58 13.48 3.90
CA ILE A 184 -9.99 14.18 2.68
C ILE A 184 -9.65 15.67 2.73
N ASN A 185 -9.83 16.32 3.89
CA ASN A 185 -9.52 17.74 4.05
C ASN A 185 -8.02 18.01 3.92
N VAL A 186 -7.15 17.16 4.49
CA VAL A 186 -5.70 17.29 4.31
C VAL A 186 -5.32 17.09 2.84
N LEU A 187 -5.85 16.07 2.16
CA LEU A 187 -5.59 15.87 0.72
C LEU A 187 -5.98 17.10 -0.12
N LYS A 188 -7.14 17.70 0.15
CA LYS A 188 -7.60 18.92 -0.54
C LYS A 188 -6.70 20.12 -0.29
N GLN A 189 -6.13 20.27 0.90
CA GLN A 189 -5.16 21.33 1.21
C GLN A 189 -3.89 21.19 0.36
N HIS A 190 -3.51 19.97 -0.02
CA HIS A 190 -2.42 19.68 -0.95
C HIS A 190 -2.83 19.68 -2.43
N GLY A 191 -4.01 20.20 -2.77
CA GLY A 191 -4.43 20.34 -4.17
C GLY A 191 -4.88 19.04 -4.86
N ILE A 192 -5.05 17.95 -4.12
CA ILE A 192 -5.61 16.70 -4.64
C ILE A 192 -7.05 16.94 -5.09
N VAL A 193 -7.40 16.38 -6.25
CA VAL A 193 -8.73 16.53 -6.87
C VAL A 193 -9.57 15.26 -6.81
N CYS A 194 -8.93 14.08 -6.73
CA CYS A 194 -9.63 12.82 -6.53
C CYS A 194 -8.78 11.78 -5.80
N ALA A 195 -9.48 10.88 -5.10
CA ALA A 195 -8.88 9.73 -4.47
C ALA A 195 -9.86 8.54 -4.45
N PRO A 196 -9.60 7.45 -5.20
CA PRO A 196 -10.42 6.26 -5.11
C PRO A 196 -10.09 5.45 -3.85
N SER A 197 -11.14 4.85 -3.29
CA SER A 197 -11.10 3.85 -2.23
C SER A 197 -10.89 2.45 -2.81
N ALA A 198 -10.64 1.45 -1.97
CA ALA A 198 -10.70 0.03 -2.31
C ALA A 198 -12.10 -0.58 -2.13
N ILE A 199 -13.11 0.25 -1.83
CA ILE A 199 -14.50 -0.20 -1.66
C ILE A 199 -15.02 -0.71 -3.00
N HIS A 200 -15.56 -1.94 -3.00
CA HIS A 200 -16.09 -2.56 -4.22
C HIS A 200 -17.29 -1.79 -4.77
N GLY A 201 -17.28 -1.48 -6.06
CA GLY A 201 -18.45 -1.00 -6.78
C GLY A 201 -18.16 -0.13 -8.01
N THR A 202 -19.23 0.37 -8.61
CA THR A 202 -19.20 1.23 -9.79
C THR A 202 -19.41 2.69 -9.43
N ASN A 203 -18.91 3.61 -10.27
CA ASN A 203 -19.10 5.06 -10.12
C ASN A 203 -19.95 5.63 -11.27
N ARG A 204 -20.56 6.80 -11.03
CA ARG A 204 -21.34 7.58 -11.98
C ARG A 204 -20.78 9.01 -12.10
N VAL A 205 -21.12 9.69 -13.19
CA VAL A 205 -20.83 11.11 -13.35
C VAL A 205 -21.50 11.90 -12.22
N GLY A 206 -20.72 12.74 -11.54
CA GLY A 206 -21.18 13.53 -10.40
C GLY A 206 -20.99 12.87 -9.03
N ASP A 207 -20.52 11.61 -8.98
CA ASP A 207 -20.12 10.99 -7.71
C ASP A 207 -18.97 11.77 -7.07
N ASN A 208 -18.90 11.73 -5.73
CA ASN A 208 -17.85 12.40 -5.00
C ASN A 208 -16.48 11.78 -5.32
N LEU A 209 -15.59 12.59 -5.88
CA LEU A 209 -14.25 12.17 -6.34
C LEU A 209 -13.34 11.63 -5.23
N PHE A 210 -13.69 11.84 -3.95
CA PHE A 210 -12.97 11.30 -2.78
C PHE A 210 -13.63 10.05 -2.18
N HIS A 211 -14.72 9.56 -2.77
CA HIS A 211 -15.37 8.30 -2.38
C HIS A 211 -15.55 7.37 -3.58
N LEU A 212 -14.71 7.51 -4.62
CA LEU A 212 -14.79 6.65 -5.78
C LEU A 212 -14.53 5.20 -5.37
N LYS A 213 -15.36 4.29 -5.87
CA LYS A 213 -15.27 2.85 -5.68
C LYS A 213 -14.40 2.22 -6.77
N ARG A 214 -13.90 1.01 -6.52
CA ARG A 214 -13.11 0.24 -7.49
C ARG A 214 -13.69 -1.15 -7.69
N ILE A 215 -13.41 -1.76 -8.83
CA ILE A 215 -13.64 -3.19 -9.06
C ILE A 215 -12.27 -3.85 -8.94
N MET A 216 -12.12 -4.74 -7.96
CA MET A 216 -10.89 -5.51 -7.77
C MET A 216 -10.78 -6.57 -8.86
N VAL A 217 -9.62 -6.64 -9.49
CA VAL A 217 -9.25 -7.74 -10.39
C VAL A 217 -8.43 -8.72 -9.54
N VAL A 218 -8.83 -9.99 -9.56
CA VAL A 218 -8.22 -11.09 -8.79
C VAL A 218 -7.55 -12.05 -9.74
#